data_AF-A0A5B8LIP3-F1
#
_entry.id   AF-A0A5B8LIP3-F1
#
_cell.length_a   1.000
_cell.length_b   1.000
_cell.length_c   1.000
_cell.angle_alpha   90.00
_cell.angle_beta   90.00
_cell.angle_gamma   90.00
#
_symmetry.space_group_name_H-M   'P 1'
#
loop_
_entity.id
_entity.type
_entity.pdbx_description
1 polymer ?
#
loop_
_entity_poly.entity_id
_entity_poly.type
_entity_poly.pdbx_seq_one_letter_code
_entity_poly.pdbx_strand_id
1 'polypeptide(L)'
;MTPLFHIDPPSVADAGDELSIQVGIRKALKARAPTVAFVAVPNGAQRTAWASIKAKQEGLASGFPDAIVLWSGGYAFPEIKNRTGTLSEQQHVWLNYLTKGDHPCGVFRSVATCLRWLAGLGAPIDLEGLA
;
A
#
# COMPACT_ATOMS: atom_id res chain seq x y z
N MET A 1 -4.45 1.66 18.59
CA MET A 1 -5.00 0.35 18.20
C MET A 1 -3.84 -0.56 17.86
N THR A 2 -3.80 -1.80 18.35
CA THR A 2 -2.70 -2.74 18.02
C THR A 2 -2.81 -3.17 16.55
N PRO A 3 -1.74 -3.04 15.75
CA PRO A 3 -1.72 -3.52 14.37
C PRO A 3 -1.74 -5.04 14.28
N LEU A 4 -2.53 -5.59 13.37
CA LEU A 4 -2.55 -7.03 13.03
C LEU A 4 -1.80 -7.35 11.73
N PHE A 5 -1.34 -6.31 11.04
CA PHE A 5 -0.73 -6.36 9.71
C PHE A 5 0.77 -6.06 9.76
N HIS A 6 1.46 -6.32 8.65
CA HIS A 6 2.87 -5.98 8.49
C HIS A 6 3.09 -4.46 8.57
N ILE A 7 4.10 -4.03 9.32
CA ILE A 7 4.54 -2.62 9.35
C ILE A 7 6.05 -2.57 9.24
N ASP A 8 6.55 -1.88 8.21
CA ASP A 8 7.95 -1.52 8.12
C ASP A 8 8.34 -0.57 9.27
N PRO A 9 9.43 -0.88 10.00
CA PRO A 9 9.97 0.06 10.98
C PRO A 9 10.53 1.30 10.27
N PRO A 10 10.52 2.49 10.90
CA PRO A 10 11.11 3.70 10.32
C PRO A 10 12.58 3.56 9.88
N SER A 11 13.33 2.62 10.45
CA SER A 11 14.74 2.39 10.15
C SER A 11 15.01 1.85 8.74
N VAL A 12 14.03 1.20 8.10
CA VAL A 12 14.17 0.66 6.74
C VAL A 12 13.65 1.60 5.67
N ALA A 13 13.21 2.80 6.04
CA ALA A 13 12.60 3.73 5.10
C ALA A 13 13.58 4.20 4.02
N ASP A 14 13.15 4.14 2.76
CA ASP A 14 13.88 4.77 1.67
C ASP A 14 13.89 6.30 1.86
N ALA A 15 14.89 6.96 1.26
CA ALA A 15 14.92 8.42 1.26
C ALA A 15 13.79 8.99 0.38
N GLY A 16 13.21 10.11 0.82
CA GLY A 16 12.17 10.83 0.08
C GLY A 16 10.82 10.85 0.78
N ASP A 17 9.80 11.27 0.03
CA ASP A 17 8.40 11.32 0.49
C ASP A 17 7.62 10.07 0.08
N GLU A 18 6.38 9.98 0.55
CA GLU A 18 5.47 8.86 0.28
C GLU A 18 5.26 8.65 -1.22
N LEU A 19 5.12 9.75 -1.97
CA LEU A 19 4.95 9.71 -3.42
C LEU A 19 6.18 9.12 -4.13
N SER A 20 7.39 9.51 -3.71
CA SER A 20 8.63 8.98 -4.28
C SER A 20 8.76 7.48 -4.07
N ILE A 21 8.41 6.99 -2.88
CA ILE A 21 8.39 5.55 -2.55
C ILE A 21 7.34 4.83 -3.41
N GLN A 22 6.12 5.38 -3.50
CA GLN A 22 5.06 4.80 -4.34
C GLN A 22 5.46 4.70 -5.81
N VAL A 23 6.05 5.77 -6.35
CA VAL A 23 6.56 5.77 -7.73
C VAL A 23 7.69 4.75 -7.89
N GLY A 24 8.55 4.61 -6.89
CA GLY A 24 9.60 3.59 -6.84
C GLY A 24 9.05 2.17 -6.93
N ILE A 25 8.05 1.84 -6.10
CA ILE A 25 7.36 0.54 -6.12
C ILE A 25 6.77 0.27 -7.50
N ARG A 26 6.01 1.22 -8.05
CA ARG A 26 5.37 1.07 -9.37
C ARG A 26 6.41 0.86 -10.49
N LYS A 27 7.50 1.62 -10.48
CA LYS A 27 8.59 1.46 -11.47
C LYS A 27 9.28 0.11 -11.33
N ALA A 28 9.57 -0.32 -10.10
CA ALA A 28 10.22 -1.58 -9.82
C ALA A 28 9.36 -2.77 -10.25
N LEU A 29 8.05 -2.76 -9.94
CA LEU A 29 7.11 -3.79 -10.40
C LEU A 29 7.03 -3.83 -11.94
N LYS A 30 6.95 -2.68 -12.61
CA LYS A 30 6.93 -2.65 -14.08
C LYS A 30 8.19 -3.28 -14.70
N ALA A 31 9.35 -3.12 -14.07
CA ALA A 31 10.62 -3.64 -14.55
C ALA A 31 10.82 -5.13 -14.22
N ARG A 32 10.47 -5.54 -13.00
CA ARG A 32 10.80 -6.85 -12.41
C ARG A 32 9.65 -7.86 -12.45
N ALA A 33 8.44 -7.40 -12.71
CA ALA A 33 7.22 -8.18 -12.63
C ALA A 33 6.12 -7.58 -13.54
N PRO A 34 6.31 -7.53 -14.87
CA PRO A 34 5.42 -6.82 -15.78
C PRO A 34 3.97 -7.33 -15.81
N THR A 35 3.73 -8.56 -15.31
CA THR A 35 2.39 -9.14 -15.14
C THR A 35 1.72 -8.76 -13.81
N VAL A 36 2.42 -8.06 -12.92
CA VAL A 36 1.89 -7.56 -11.65
C VAL A 36 1.39 -6.13 -11.85
N ALA A 37 0.11 -5.90 -11.59
CA ALA A 37 -0.50 -4.59 -11.72
C ALA A 37 -0.48 -3.84 -10.39
N PHE A 38 -0.02 -2.59 -10.41
CA PHE A 38 -0.13 -1.67 -9.29
C PHE A 38 -1.22 -0.63 -9.60
N VAL A 39 -2.30 -0.66 -8.83
CA VAL A 39 -3.45 0.25 -8.98
C VAL A 39 -3.49 1.19 -7.77
N ALA A 40 -3.14 2.46 -7.99
CA ALA A 40 -3.21 3.47 -6.93
C ALA A 40 -4.67 3.83 -6.61
N VAL A 41 -4.99 3.92 -5.33
CA VAL A 41 -6.30 4.37 -4.83
C VAL A 41 -6.21 5.86 -4.49
N PRO A 42 -6.97 6.72 -5.16
CA PRO A 42 -6.88 8.17 -4.97
C PRO A 42 -7.61 8.62 -3.68
N ASN A 43 -6.98 8.41 -2.51
CA ASN A 43 -7.57 8.67 -1.19
C ASN A 43 -7.74 10.17 -0.80
N GLY A 44 -7.61 11.12 -1.73
CA GLY A 44 -7.61 12.56 -1.42
C GLY A 44 -8.29 13.49 -2.43
N ALA A 45 -9.03 12.96 -3.41
CA ALA A 45 -9.44 13.75 -4.58
C ALA A 45 -10.67 14.66 -4.40
N GLN A 46 -11.16 14.91 -3.18
CA GLN A 46 -12.41 15.64 -3.00
C GLN A 46 -12.22 17.04 -2.44
N ARG A 47 -12.23 18.01 -3.36
CA ARG A 47 -11.90 19.41 -3.13
C ARG A 47 -12.98 20.22 -2.38
N THR A 48 -14.17 19.65 -2.10
CA THR A 48 -15.27 20.38 -1.44
C THR A 48 -16.03 19.51 -0.44
N ALA A 49 -16.61 20.15 0.59
CA ALA A 49 -17.44 19.48 1.60
C ALA A 49 -18.64 18.72 0.98
N TRP A 50 -19.23 19.28 -0.09
CA TRP A 50 -20.30 18.63 -0.86
C TRP A 50 -19.84 17.38 -1.59
N ALA A 51 -18.66 17.40 -2.20
CA ALA A 51 -18.07 16.20 -2.79
C ALA A 51 -17.87 15.13 -1.70
N SER A 52 -17.31 15.51 -0.55
CA SER A 52 -17.05 14.59 0.57
C SER A 52 -18.31 13.90 1.11
N ILE A 53 -19.43 14.62 1.23
CA ILE A 53 -20.72 14.05 1.66
C ILE A 53 -21.25 13.05 0.62
N LYS A 54 -21.28 13.45 -0.66
CA LYS A 54 -21.74 12.59 -1.75
C LYS A 54 -20.89 11.32 -1.87
N ALA A 55 -19.58 11.46 -1.68
CA ALA A 55 -18.68 10.33 -1.75
C ALA A 55 -18.81 9.37 -0.59
N LYS A 56 -19.04 9.87 0.63
CA LYS A 56 -19.40 9.00 1.76
C LYS A 56 -20.67 8.19 1.47
N GLN A 57 -21.65 8.79 0.80
CA GLN A 57 -22.86 8.10 0.36
C GLN A 57 -22.60 7.09 -0.78
N GLU A 58 -21.62 7.36 -1.65
CA GLU A 58 -21.16 6.46 -2.72
C GLU A 58 -20.17 5.38 -2.23
N GLY A 59 -19.88 5.33 -0.92
CA GLY A 59 -19.01 4.31 -0.32
C GLY A 59 -17.52 4.67 -0.26
N LEU A 60 -17.17 5.96 -0.30
CA LEU A 60 -15.78 6.43 -0.16
C LEU A 60 -15.21 5.96 1.19
N ALA A 61 -14.27 5.03 1.08
CA ALA A 61 -13.51 4.48 2.20
C ALA A 61 -12.34 5.41 2.53
N SER A 62 -12.59 6.47 3.31
CA SER A 62 -11.51 7.30 3.83
C SER A 62 -10.51 6.45 4.63
N GLY A 63 -9.22 6.59 4.32
CA GLY A 63 -8.16 5.77 4.92
C GLY A 63 -8.05 4.35 4.36
N PHE A 64 -8.69 4.03 3.22
CA PHE A 64 -8.38 2.79 2.49
C PHE A 64 -6.90 2.76 2.09
N PRO A 65 -6.27 1.58 1.92
CA PRO A 65 -4.86 1.51 1.53
C PRO A 65 -4.55 2.27 0.23
N ASP A 66 -3.35 2.83 0.14
CA ASP A 66 -2.90 3.64 -1.00
C ASP A 66 -2.92 2.91 -2.35
N ALA A 67 -2.84 1.58 -2.35
CA ALA A 67 -2.91 0.81 -3.59
C ALA A 67 -3.49 -0.59 -3.42
N ILE A 68 -3.86 -1.15 -4.56
CA ILE A 68 -4.14 -2.57 -4.76
C ILE A 68 -3.09 -3.10 -5.73
N VAL A 69 -2.41 -4.17 -5.34
CA VAL A 69 -1.45 -4.89 -6.19
C VAL A 69 -2.08 -6.22 -6.58
N LEU A 70 -2.11 -6.52 -7.88
CA LEU A 70 -2.79 -7.69 -8.44
C LEU A 70 -1.80 -8.53 -9.25
N TRP A 71 -1.90 -9.85 -9.14
CA TRP A 71 -1.15 -10.79 -9.98
C TRP A 71 -1.98 -12.05 -10.24
N SER A 72 -1.49 -12.92 -11.12
CA SER A 72 -2.14 -14.22 -11.33
C SER A 72 -2.03 -15.06 -10.05
N GLY A 73 -3.18 -15.36 -9.44
CA GLY A 73 -3.25 -16.15 -8.21
C GLY A 73 -3.29 -15.36 -6.90
N GLY A 74 -3.28 -14.02 -6.94
CA GLY A 74 -3.36 -13.25 -5.71
C GLY A 74 -3.47 -11.73 -5.86
N TYR A 75 -3.59 -11.08 -4.72
CA TYR A 75 -3.61 -9.63 -4.59
C TYR A 75 -3.11 -9.22 -3.21
N ALA A 76 -2.79 -7.94 -3.04
CA ALA A 76 -2.46 -7.36 -1.74
C ALA A 76 -2.75 -5.85 -1.68
N PHE A 77 -2.85 -5.32 -0.47
CA PHE A 77 -3.16 -3.91 -0.18
C PHE A 77 -2.00 -3.22 0.56
N PRO A 78 -1.03 -2.64 -0.16
CA PRO A 78 0.01 -1.82 0.45
C PRO A 78 -0.48 -0.41 0.78
N GLU A 79 -0.15 0.04 1.98
CA GLU A 79 -0.18 1.42 2.45
C GLU A 79 1.25 1.94 2.51
N ILE A 80 1.49 3.19 2.10
CA ILE A 80 2.85 3.70 1.88
C ILE A 80 3.11 4.86 2.84
N LYS A 81 4.22 4.77 3.59
CA LYS A 81 4.66 5.82 4.51
C LYS A 81 6.12 6.17 4.28
N ASN A 82 6.47 7.45 4.43
CA ASN A 82 7.88 7.85 4.47
C ASN A 82 8.46 7.52 5.86
N ARG A 83 9.69 7.95 6.19
CA ARG A 83 10.32 7.66 7.49
C ARG A 83 9.54 8.15 8.72
N THR A 84 8.88 9.30 8.63
CA THR A 84 8.18 9.94 9.76
C THR A 84 6.67 9.77 9.71
N GLY A 85 6.15 9.24 8.59
CA GLY A 85 4.73 9.04 8.36
C GLY A 85 4.12 8.11 9.39
N THR A 86 2.94 8.48 9.86
CA THR A 86 2.14 7.70 10.82
C THR A 86 0.81 7.33 10.18
N LEU A 87 0.21 6.24 10.66
CA LEU A 87 -1.13 5.86 10.24
C LEU A 87 -2.16 6.72 10.96
N SER A 88 -3.18 7.16 10.22
CA SER A 88 -4.40 7.68 10.81
C SER A 88 -5.20 6.56 11.48
N GLU A 89 -6.11 6.93 12.38
CA GLU A 89 -7.02 5.96 13.01
C GLU A 89 -7.86 5.19 11.98
N GLN A 90 -8.32 5.86 10.92
CA GLN A 90 -9.12 5.22 9.87
C GLN A 90 -8.31 4.20 9.06
N GLN A 91 -7.03 4.48 8.81
CA GLN A 91 -6.13 3.51 8.17
C GLN A 91 -5.89 2.30 9.07
N HIS A 92 -5.73 2.49 10.39
CA HIS A 92 -5.67 1.38 11.33
C HIS A 92 -6.93 0.50 11.29
N VAL A 93 -8.11 1.12 11.23
CA VAL A 93 -9.39 0.39 11.13
C VAL A 93 -9.46 -0.44 9.86
N TRP A 94 -9.15 0.16 8.70
CA TRP A 94 -9.18 -0.53 7.41
C TRP A 94 -8.19 -1.68 7.34
N LEU A 95 -6.94 -1.44 7.71
CA LEU A 95 -5.90 -2.46 7.65
C LEU A 95 -6.22 -3.62 8.59
N ASN A 96 -6.68 -3.36 9.82
CA ASN A 96 -7.12 -4.42 10.72
C ASN A 96 -8.37 -5.16 10.22
N TYR A 97 -9.31 -4.47 9.56
CA TYR A 97 -10.47 -5.10 8.92
C TYR A 97 -10.03 -6.06 7.80
N LEU A 98 -9.13 -5.60 6.92
CA LEU A 98 -8.58 -6.43 5.84
C LEU A 98 -7.84 -7.66 6.38
N THR A 99 -6.97 -7.48 7.38
CA THR A 99 -6.27 -8.62 8.00
C THR A 99 -7.23 -9.65 8.58
N LYS A 100 -8.30 -9.21 9.26
CA LYS A 100 -9.31 -10.13 9.83
C LYS A 100 -10.10 -10.89 8.77
N GLY A 101 -10.18 -10.36 7.55
CA GLY A 101 -10.79 -11.03 6.40
C GLY A 101 -9.80 -11.85 5.57
N ASP A 102 -8.60 -12.12 6.11
CA ASP A 102 -7.50 -12.81 5.41
C ASP A 102 -7.06 -12.10 4.11
N HIS A 103 -7.29 -10.79 4.02
CA HIS A 103 -6.80 -9.98 2.92
C HIS A 103 -5.40 -9.46 3.27
N PRO A 104 -4.35 -9.83 2.50
CA PRO A 104 -2.99 -9.43 2.81
C PRO A 104 -2.83 -7.91 2.62
N CYS A 105 -2.42 -7.26 3.70
CA CYS A 105 -2.16 -5.82 3.72
C CYS A 105 -0.94 -5.52 4.59
N GLY A 106 -0.35 -4.36 4.37
CA GLY A 106 0.83 -3.93 5.12
C GLY A 106 1.22 -2.49 4.85
N VAL A 107 2.03 -1.95 5.74
CA VAL A 107 2.57 -0.59 5.65
C VAL A 107 4.04 -0.66 5.25
N PHE A 108 4.37 -0.03 4.14
CA PHE A 108 5.70 -0.10 3.55
C PHE A 108 6.36 1.27 3.52
N ARG A 109 7.63 1.29 3.92
CA ARG A 109 8.49 2.48 3.89
C ARG A 109 9.64 2.37 2.91
N SER A 110 9.80 1.20 2.27
CA SER A 110 10.81 0.96 1.24
C SER A 110 10.21 0.22 0.05
N VAL A 111 10.75 0.52 -1.13
CA VAL A 111 10.49 -0.23 -2.36
C VAL A 111 10.86 -1.69 -2.16
N ALA A 112 12.02 -1.94 -1.55
CA ALA A 112 12.59 -3.26 -1.49
C ALA A 112 11.85 -4.18 -0.51
N THR A 113 11.44 -3.67 0.64
CA THR A 113 10.62 -4.41 1.62
C THR A 113 9.24 -4.75 1.04
N CYS A 114 8.61 -3.81 0.33
CA CYS A 114 7.32 -4.04 -0.34
C CYS A 114 7.42 -5.15 -1.39
N LEU A 115 8.41 -5.10 -2.27
CA LEU A 115 8.62 -6.14 -3.30
C LEU A 115 8.92 -7.50 -2.68
N ARG A 116 9.78 -7.57 -1.66
CA ARG A 116 10.08 -8.82 -0.95
C ARG A 116 8.85 -9.41 -0.27
N TRP A 117 8.03 -8.57 0.35
CA TRP A 117 6.79 -9.01 0.98
C TRP A 117 5.78 -9.53 -0.05
N LEU A 118 5.56 -8.80 -1.15
CA LEU A 118 4.70 -9.26 -2.26
C LEU A 118 5.17 -10.60 -2.84
N ALA A 119 6.47 -10.76 -3.04
CA ALA A 119 7.05 -12.01 -3.52
C ALA A 119 6.81 -13.17 -2.52
N GLY A 120 6.92 -12.89 -1.22
CA GLY A 120 6.57 -13.85 -0.16
C GLY A 120 5.10 -14.27 -0.15
N LEU A 121 4.21 -13.45 -0.69
CA LEU A 121 2.79 -13.79 -0.92
C LEU A 121 2.54 -14.54 -2.24
N GLY A 122 3.58 -14.81 -3.02
CA GLY A 122 3.50 -15.52 -4.29
C GLY A 122 3.38 -14.62 -5.52
N ALA A 123 3.61 -13.30 -5.41
CA ALA A 123 3.72 -12.45 -6.60
C ALA A 123 4.98 -12.83 -7.40
N PRO A 124 4.90 -12.97 -8.74
CA PRO A 124 6.03 -13.38 -9.58
C PRO A 124 7.00 -12.22 -9.82
N ILE A 125 7.78 -11.87 -8.79
CA ILE A 125 8.72 -10.74 -8.80
C ILE A 125 10.15 -11.25 -8.85
N ASP A 126 10.92 -10.76 -9.81
CA ASP A 126 12.37 -10.97 -9.83
C ASP A 126 13.07 -10.13 -8.74
N LEU A 127 13.58 -10.82 -7.71
CA LEU A 127 14.28 -10.23 -6.57
C LEU A 127 15.80 -10.15 -6.78
N GLU A 128 16.35 -10.62 -7.89
CA GLU A 128 17.80 -10.61 -8.11
C GLU A 128 18.35 -9.17 -8.08
N GLY A 129 19.39 -8.95 -7.29
CA GLY A 129 20.02 -7.64 -7.13
C GLY A 129 19.14 -6.56 -6.49
N LEU A 130 18.04 -6.92 -5.81
CA LEU A 130 17.23 -5.99 -5.04
C LEU A 130 17.91 -5.70 -3.68
N ALA A 131 18.45 -4.49 -3.53
CA ALA A 131 19.12 -4.02 -2.32
C ALA A 131 18.20 -3.97 -1.07
#